data_AF-A0A1A0RGM5-F1
#
_entry.id   AF-A0A1A0RGM5-F1
#
_cell.length_a   1.000
_cell.length_b   1.000
_cell.length_c   1.000
_cell.angle_alpha   90.00
_cell.angle_beta   90.00
_cell.angle_gamma   90.00
#
_symmetry.space_group_name_H-M   'P 1'
#
loop_
_entity.id
_entity.type
_entity.pdbx_description
1 polymer ?
#
loop_
_entity_poly.entity_id
_entity_poly.type
_entity_poly.pdbx_seq_one_letter_code
_entity_poly.pdbx_strand_id
1 'polypeptide(L)'
;MREFARISGYDGPLRQIRCDMTGDYPQGPDYNPVPNAVIEFEMGTARYALPFTMYRKYLPNGLNEQLTPIFAPPESKGRFYTSRESENLDITFTTPAKIEEFNATLGPEPFWVPI
;
A
#
# COMPACT_ATOMS: atom_id res chain seq x y z
N MET A 1 -4.79 0.35 5.29
CA MET A 1 -5.24 1.75 5.47
C MET A 1 -4.74 2.40 6.75
N ARG A 2 -5.14 1.95 7.96
CA ARG A 2 -4.70 2.59 9.22
C ARG A 2 -3.18 2.73 9.34
N GLU A 3 -2.44 1.71 8.93
CA GLU A 3 -0.97 1.78 8.92
C GLU A 3 -0.44 2.83 7.94
N PHE A 4 -0.99 2.93 6.72
CA PHE A 4 -0.60 3.97 5.74
C PHE A 4 -0.87 5.39 6.27
N ALA A 5 -2.05 5.61 6.88
CA ALA A 5 -2.38 6.85 7.53
C ALA A 5 -1.40 7.17 8.68
N ARG A 6 -1.15 6.20 9.55
CA ARG A 6 -0.25 6.34 10.70
C ARG A 6 1.18 6.69 10.27
N ILE A 7 1.74 5.98 9.30
CA ILE A 7 3.13 6.21 8.86
C ILE A 7 3.29 7.47 8.01
N SER A 8 2.26 7.88 7.26
CA SER A 8 2.25 9.18 6.55
C SER A 8 2.00 10.38 7.45
N GLY A 9 1.60 10.14 8.71
CA GLY A 9 1.23 11.19 9.66
C GLY A 9 -0.16 11.81 9.37
N TYR A 10 -1.00 11.15 8.59
CA TYR A 10 -2.38 11.58 8.39
C TYR A 10 -3.19 11.39 9.68
N ASP A 11 -3.75 12.50 10.20
CA ASP A 11 -4.46 12.60 11.47
C ASP A 11 -5.99 12.72 11.31
N GLY A 12 -6.48 12.75 10.07
CA GLY A 12 -7.91 12.86 9.78
C GLY A 12 -8.70 11.58 10.09
N PRO A 13 -10.03 11.68 10.21
CA PRO A 13 -10.86 10.56 10.63
C PRO A 13 -10.99 9.50 9.53
N LEU A 14 -10.65 8.26 9.85
CA LEU A 14 -10.96 7.07 9.05
C LEU A 14 -12.24 6.43 9.59
N ARG A 15 -13.36 6.67 8.94
CA ARG A 15 -14.69 6.43 9.55
C ARG A 15 -15.30 5.06 9.30
N GLN A 16 -14.98 4.41 8.18
CA GLN A 16 -15.51 3.09 7.85
C GLN A 16 -14.43 2.28 7.14
N ILE A 17 -14.38 0.98 7.46
CA ILE A 17 -13.61 -0.02 6.71
C ILE A 17 -14.56 -1.18 6.51
N ARG A 18 -14.97 -1.40 5.27
CA ARG A 18 -15.67 -2.62 4.86
C ARG A 18 -14.74 -3.41 3.96
N CYS A 19 -14.64 -4.70 4.21
CA CYS A 19 -13.92 -5.66 3.36
C CYS A 19 -14.88 -6.80 3.08
N ASP A 20 -15.45 -6.81 1.88
CA ASP A 20 -16.33 -7.88 1.45
C ASP A 20 -15.57 -8.78 0.49
N MET A 21 -15.66 -10.09 0.69
CA MET A 21 -15.21 -11.05 -0.31
C MET A 21 -16.37 -11.42 -1.24
N THR A 22 -16.14 -11.35 -2.55
CA THR A 22 -17.15 -11.65 -3.57
C THR A 22 -16.96 -13.04 -4.21
N GLY A 23 -15.95 -13.81 -3.79
CA GLY A 23 -15.70 -15.18 -4.27
C GLY A 23 -14.52 -15.89 -3.58
N ASP A 24 -14.27 -17.14 -3.97
CA ASP A 24 -13.13 -17.95 -3.48
C ASP A 24 -11.78 -17.43 -4.02
N TYR A 25 -10.69 -17.72 -3.29
CA TYR A 25 -9.34 -17.34 -3.71
C TYR A 25 -8.88 -18.18 -4.91
N PRO A 26 -8.32 -17.59 -5.97
CA PRO A 26 -7.76 -18.35 -7.09
C PRO A 26 -6.60 -19.25 -6.61
N GLN A 27 -6.54 -20.49 -7.10
CA GLN A 27 -5.58 -21.51 -6.63
C GLN A 27 -4.13 -21.28 -7.08
N GLY A 28 -3.87 -20.34 -7.98
CA GLY A 28 -2.54 -20.07 -8.53
C GLY A 28 -2.27 -18.58 -8.75
N PRO A 29 -1.05 -18.21 -9.19
CA PRO A 29 -0.76 -16.86 -9.63
C PRO A 29 -1.55 -16.60 -10.92
N ASP A 30 -2.73 -16.01 -10.77
CA ASP A 30 -3.42 -15.40 -11.90
C ASP A 30 -2.64 -14.13 -12.26
N TYR A 31 -2.19 -14.00 -13.50
CA TYR A 31 -1.47 -12.80 -13.93
C TYR A 31 -2.43 -11.63 -14.17
N ASN A 32 -3.74 -11.88 -14.23
CA ASN A 32 -4.77 -10.85 -14.37
C ASN A 32 -6.02 -11.20 -13.54
N PRO A 33 -5.91 -11.14 -12.20
CA PRO A 33 -6.99 -11.58 -11.32
C PRO A 33 -8.21 -10.66 -11.43
N VAL A 34 -9.40 -11.26 -11.42
CA VAL A 34 -10.62 -10.49 -11.16
C VAL A 34 -10.62 -10.05 -9.70
N PRO A 35 -10.85 -8.75 -9.38
CA PRO A 35 -10.99 -8.30 -8.01
C PRO A 35 -12.09 -9.09 -7.28
N ASN A 36 -11.73 -9.68 -6.13
CA ASN A 36 -12.63 -10.47 -5.29
C ASN A 36 -12.86 -9.82 -3.92
N ALA A 37 -12.34 -8.59 -3.72
CA ALA A 37 -12.53 -7.83 -2.51
C ALA A 37 -12.66 -6.33 -2.81
N VAL A 38 -13.32 -5.59 -1.91
CA VAL A 38 -13.42 -4.13 -1.97
C VAL A 38 -13.11 -3.56 -0.59
N ILE A 39 -12.29 -2.51 -0.55
CA ILE A 39 -12.12 -1.68 0.65
C ILE A 39 -12.82 -0.33 0.47
N GLU A 40 -13.64 0.04 1.44
CA GLU A 40 -14.34 1.33 1.45
C GLU A 40 -13.88 2.18 2.64
N PHE A 41 -13.63 3.47 2.42
CA PHE A 41 -13.25 4.41 3.49
C PHE A 41 -13.49 5.88 3.14
N GLU A 42 -13.43 6.73 4.15
CA GLU A 42 -13.53 8.19 4.01
C GLU A 42 -12.20 8.86 4.41
N MET A 43 -11.80 9.90 3.68
CA MET A 43 -10.63 10.74 3.96
C MET A 43 -11.01 12.20 3.69
N GLY A 44 -10.99 13.05 4.72
CA GLY A 44 -11.51 14.40 4.63
C GLY A 44 -12.98 14.41 4.19
N THR A 45 -13.26 15.00 3.02
CA THR A 45 -14.60 15.02 2.39
C THR A 45 -14.77 13.96 1.30
N ALA A 46 -13.71 13.21 0.97
CA ALA A 46 -13.71 12.21 -0.09
C ALA A 46 -14.10 10.82 0.44
N ARG A 47 -14.78 10.05 -0.41
CA ARG A 47 -15.10 8.64 -0.20
C ARG A 47 -14.39 7.80 -1.25
N TYR A 48 -13.78 6.71 -0.81
CA TYR A 48 -13.04 5.78 -1.65
C TYR A 48 -13.67 4.39 -1.57
N ALA A 49 -13.76 3.73 -2.71
CA ALA A 49 -14.09 2.32 -2.85
C ALA A 49 -13.08 1.70 -3.82
N LEU A 50 -12.16 0.90 -3.29
CA LEU A 50 -11.05 0.35 -4.05
C LEU A 50 -11.23 -1.16 -4.21
N PRO A 51 -11.50 -1.66 -5.43
CA PRO A 51 -11.48 -3.09 -5.68
C PRO A 51 -10.04 -3.62 -5.68
N PHE A 52 -9.83 -4.78 -5.07
CA PHE A 52 -8.54 -5.44 -5.05
C PHE A 52 -8.71 -6.96 -5.06
N THR A 53 -7.61 -7.67 -5.29
CA THR A 53 -7.60 -9.13 -5.28
C THR A 53 -6.93 -9.64 -4.03
N MET A 54 -7.59 -10.52 -3.30
CA MET A 54 -6.97 -11.36 -2.30
C MET A 54 -6.44 -12.65 -2.95
N TYR A 55 -5.13 -12.87 -2.84
CA TYR A 55 -4.47 -14.13 -3.15
C TYR A 55 -4.15 -14.94 -1.90
N ARG A 56 -4.25 -16.26 -2.03
CA ARG A 56 -4.05 -17.19 -0.90
C ARG A 56 -4.88 -16.72 0.30
N LYS A 57 -4.51 -17.14 1.50
CA LYS A 57 -5.32 -16.85 2.69
C LYS A 57 -5.30 -15.36 3.09
N TYR A 58 -4.27 -14.56 2.73
CA TYR A 58 -4.07 -13.21 3.30
C TYR A 58 -3.24 -12.21 2.47
N LEU A 59 -3.01 -12.39 1.17
CA LEU A 59 -2.14 -11.47 0.40
C LEU A 59 -2.96 -10.54 -0.50
N PRO A 60 -3.15 -9.26 -0.13
CA PRO A 60 -3.84 -8.31 -0.98
C PRO A 60 -2.92 -7.85 -2.11
N ASN A 61 -3.28 -8.18 -3.35
CA ASN A 61 -2.57 -7.74 -4.55
C ASN A 61 -3.07 -6.38 -5.01
N GLY A 62 -2.15 -5.48 -5.35
CA GLY A 62 -2.45 -4.15 -5.88
C GLY A 62 -3.08 -3.19 -4.87
N LEU A 63 -3.32 -3.62 -3.62
CA LEU A 63 -3.99 -2.79 -2.63
C LEU A 63 -3.06 -1.69 -2.10
N ASN A 64 -1.78 -1.99 -1.90
CA ASN A 64 -0.84 -1.00 -1.39
C ASN A 64 -0.64 0.11 -2.42
N GLU A 65 -0.43 -0.24 -3.68
CA GLU A 65 -0.26 0.65 -4.83
C GLU A 65 -1.48 1.56 -5.04
N GLN A 66 -2.69 1.06 -4.73
CA GLN A 66 -3.91 1.88 -4.76
C GLN A 66 -4.03 2.82 -3.56
N LEU A 67 -3.52 2.43 -2.38
CA LEU A 67 -3.59 3.23 -1.16
C LEU A 67 -2.52 4.32 -1.11
N THR A 68 -1.33 4.11 -1.70
CA THR A 68 -0.21 5.06 -1.64
C THR A 68 -0.56 6.46 -2.16
N PRO A 69 -1.15 6.67 -3.36
CA PRO A 69 -1.46 8.01 -3.85
C PRO A 69 -2.57 8.70 -3.06
N ILE A 70 -3.37 7.95 -2.28
CA ILE A 70 -4.44 8.53 -1.45
C ILE A 70 -3.85 9.16 -0.19
N PHE A 71 -2.93 8.47 0.49
CA PHE A 71 -2.29 8.97 1.72
C PHE A 71 -1.05 9.84 1.45
N ALA A 72 -0.46 9.72 0.27
CA ALA A 72 0.67 10.53 -0.18
C ALA A 72 0.43 11.02 -1.61
N PRO A 73 -0.46 12.02 -1.78
CA PRO A 73 -0.76 12.56 -3.11
C PRO A 73 0.50 13.18 -3.75
N PRO A 74 0.53 13.40 -5.07
CA PRO A 74 1.73 13.84 -5.80
C PRO A 74 2.41 15.11 -5.23
N GLU A 75 1.66 16.00 -4.61
CA GLU A 75 2.13 17.21 -3.94
C GLU A 75 2.76 16.97 -2.56
N SER A 76 2.59 15.78 -1.98
CA SER A 76 3.20 15.43 -0.70
C SER A 76 4.72 15.51 -0.79
N LYS A 77 5.37 15.93 0.30
CA LYS A 77 6.84 15.93 0.42
C LYS A 77 7.41 14.51 0.63
N GLY A 78 6.56 13.56 1.03
CA GLY A 78 6.94 12.18 1.28
C GLY A 78 6.28 11.20 0.31
N ARG A 79 6.85 10.00 0.24
CA ARG A 79 6.37 8.85 -0.55
C ARG A 79 6.48 7.58 0.29
N PHE A 80 5.70 6.59 -0.08
CA PHE A 80 5.85 5.24 0.47
C PHE A 80 6.88 4.46 -0.34
N TYR A 81 7.68 3.68 0.37
CA TYR A 81 8.71 2.82 -0.22
C TYR A 81 8.57 1.41 0.35
N THR A 82 8.86 0.41 -0.48
CA THR A 82 8.99 -0.99 -0.07
C THR A 82 10.43 -1.44 -0.23
N SER A 83 10.87 -2.30 0.66
CA SER A 83 12.15 -3.00 0.52
C SER A 83 12.04 -4.08 -0.55
N ARG A 84 12.92 -4.08 -1.55
CA ARG A 84 13.13 -5.23 -2.44
C ARG A 84 14.07 -6.24 -1.79
N GLU A 85 13.88 -7.51 -2.15
CA GLU A 85 14.69 -8.64 -1.64
C GLU A 85 14.60 -8.85 -0.11
N SER A 86 13.58 -8.29 0.55
CA SER A 86 13.25 -8.62 1.95
C SER A 86 12.30 -9.82 2.00
N GLU A 87 12.52 -10.72 2.95
CA GLU A 87 11.57 -11.80 3.28
C GLU A 87 10.27 -11.27 3.88
N ASN A 88 10.29 -10.04 4.41
CA ASN A 88 9.14 -9.36 4.99
C ASN A 88 8.67 -8.20 4.12
N LEU A 89 7.36 -7.93 4.16
CA LEU A 89 6.81 -6.71 3.56
C LEU A 89 7.13 -5.51 4.46
N ASP A 90 8.28 -4.88 4.22
CA ASP A 90 8.70 -3.68 4.91
C ASP A 90 8.29 -2.43 4.13
N ILE A 91 7.42 -1.61 4.73
CA ILE A 91 6.94 -0.35 4.15
C ILE A 91 7.39 0.81 5.02
N THR A 92 7.92 1.86 4.41
CA THR A 92 8.28 3.12 5.07
C THR A 92 7.71 4.33 4.35
N PHE A 93 7.59 5.46 5.06
CA PHE A 93 7.20 6.74 4.49
C PHE A 93 8.28 7.79 4.77
N THR A 94 8.85 8.36 3.71
CA THR A 94 9.94 9.33 3.82
C THR A 94 10.06 10.20 2.57
N THR A 95 10.98 11.17 2.56
CA THR A 95 11.29 11.97 1.37
C THR A 95 12.18 11.19 0.39
N PRO A 96 12.09 11.46 -0.92
CA PRO A 96 13.01 10.88 -1.91
C PRO A 96 14.49 11.07 -1.56
N ALA A 97 14.89 12.29 -1.14
CA ALA A 97 16.28 12.55 -0.78
C ALA A 97 16.81 11.62 0.34
N LYS A 98 15.96 11.32 1.35
CA LYS A 98 16.36 10.45 2.46
C LYS A 98 16.41 8.98 2.07
N ILE A 99 15.57 8.54 1.12
CA ILE A 99 15.66 7.16 0.62
C ILE A 99 16.89 6.97 -0.26
N GLU A 100 17.26 7.97 -1.07
CA GLU A 100 18.46 7.95 -1.90
C GLU A 100 19.72 7.84 -1.04
N GLU A 101 19.82 8.63 0.03
CA GLU A 101 20.90 8.52 1.03
C GLU A 101 20.95 7.12 1.66
N PHE A 102 19.80 6.57 2.04
CA PHE A 102 19.72 5.26 2.67
C PHE A 102 20.17 4.14 1.73
N ASN A 103 19.65 4.14 0.50
CA ASN A 103 20.02 3.18 -0.54
C ASN A 103 21.50 3.26 -0.92
N ALA A 104 22.09 4.47 -0.97
CA ALA A 104 23.52 4.63 -1.21
C ALA A 104 24.38 4.01 -0.08
N THR A 105 23.83 3.93 1.14
CA THR A 105 24.53 3.42 2.32
C THR A 105 24.39 1.90 2.49
N LEU A 106 23.25 1.33 2.11
CA LEU A 106 22.91 -0.08 2.37
C LEU A 106 23.65 -1.11 1.49
N GLY A 107 24.45 -0.68 0.50
CA GLY A 107 25.01 -1.60 -0.48
C GLY A 107 23.93 -2.14 -1.43
N PRO A 108 24.10 -3.35 -2.01
CA PRO A 108 23.17 -3.84 -3.03
C PRO A 108 21.79 -4.26 -2.47
N GLU A 109 21.71 -4.72 -1.21
CA GLU A 109 20.48 -5.27 -0.62
C GLU A 109 20.44 -5.05 0.90
N PRO A 110 19.28 -4.72 1.49
CA PRO A 110 18.01 -4.42 0.81
C PRO A 110 18.07 -3.07 0.07
N PHE A 111 17.31 -2.95 -1.02
CA PHE A 111 17.17 -1.69 -1.76
C PHE A 111 15.71 -1.24 -1.76
N TRP A 112 15.49 0.02 -1.38
CA TRP A 112 14.16 0.59 -1.24
C TRP A 112 13.70 1.24 -2.54
N VAL A 113 12.50 0.87 -2.99
CA VAL A 113 11.90 1.43 -4.20
C VAL A 113 10.56 2.07 -3.87
N PRO A 114 10.14 3.10 -4.62
CA PRO A 114 8.78 3.62 -4.48
C PRO A 114 7.77 2.50 -4.75
N ILE A 115 6.70 2.48 -3.95
CA ILE A 115 5.51 1.66 -4.19
C ILE A 115 4.65 2.33 -5.25
#